data_AF-A0A8T0ADS0-F1
#
_entry.id   AF-A0A8T0ADS0-F1
#
_cell.length_a   1.000
_cell.length_b   1.000
_cell.length_c   1.000
_cell.angle_alpha   90.00
_cell.angle_beta   90.00
_cell.angle_gamma   90.00
#
_symmetry.space_group_name_H-M   'P 1'
#
loop_
_entity.id
_entity.type
_entity.pdbx_description
1 polymer ?
#
loop_
_entity_poly.entity_id
_entity_poly.type
_entity_poly.pdbx_seq_one_letter_code
_entity_poly.pdbx_strand_id
1 'polypeptide(L)'
;GRGVFAVTDFTKGSFVLEYRGELISCQESQRRQRLYHNSLKAFMFDFIWHGNFWTIDAARDDGTLGRLVNDDHIKPNCKMKRILVEGKPHLCLFALRDIIPGEEITYNYGDGDCPWR
;
A
#
# COMPACT_ATOMS: atom_id res chain seq x y z
N GLY A 1 17.39 4.54 -1.41
CA GLY A 1 16.32 3.66 -1.92
C GLY A 1 15.62 4.37 -3.07
N ARG A 2 14.39 3.95 -3.39
CA ARG A 2 13.46 4.74 -4.22
C ARG A 2 12.43 5.39 -3.30
N GLY A 3 11.77 6.44 -3.76
CA GLY A 3 10.70 7.13 -3.04
C GLY A 3 9.73 7.78 -4.03
N VAL A 4 8.55 8.16 -3.55
CA VAL A 4 7.50 8.79 -4.34
C VAL A 4 7.33 10.22 -3.87
N PHE A 5 7.37 11.19 -4.78
CA PHE A 5 7.30 12.60 -4.44
C PHE A 5 6.09 13.25 -5.11
N ALA A 6 5.40 14.12 -4.38
CA ALA A 6 4.29 14.88 -4.92
C ALA A 6 4.79 15.82 -6.02
N VAL A 7 4.08 15.85 -7.16
CA VAL A 7 4.32 16.81 -8.25
C VAL A 7 3.23 17.89 -8.33
N THR A 8 2.18 17.74 -7.53
CA THR A 8 1.04 18.65 -7.41
C THR A 8 0.63 18.75 -5.95
N ASP A 9 -0.17 19.76 -5.62
CA ASP A 9 -0.79 19.87 -4.31
C ASP A 9 -1.85 18.79 -4.10
N PHE A 10 -1.93 18.26 -2.87
CA PHE A 10 -3.04 17.45 -2.39
C PHE A 10 -3.63 18.11 -1.15
N THR A 11 -4.95 18.26 -1.11
CA THR A 11 -5.62 18.69 0.12
C THR A 11 -5.84 17.51 1.06
N LYS A 12 -5.93 17.79 2.35
CA LYS A 12 -6.26 16.79 3.38
C LYS A 12 -7.48 15.96 2.98
N GLY A 13 -7.33 14.64 3.03
CA GLY A 13 -8.37 13.68 2.71
C GLY A 13 -8.45 13.30 1.23
N SER A 14 -7.69 13.95 0.35
CA SER A 14 -7.61 13.61 -1.07
C SER A 14 -7.06 12.20 -1.27
N PHE A 15 -7.57 11.52 -2.29
CA PHE A 15 -6.94 10.32 -2.84
C PHE A 15 -5.59 10.71 -3.45
N VAL A 16 -4.54 9.94 -3.12
CA VAL A 16 -3.19 10.19 -3.62
C VAL A 16 -2.85 9.15 -4.68
N LEU A 17 -2.86 7.87 -4.30
CA LEU A 17 -2.60 6.76 -5.21
C LEU A 17 -3.10 5.43 -4.62
N GLU A 18 -3.12 4.40 -5.45
CA GLU A 18 -3.42 3.03 -5.05
C GLU A 18 -2.14 2.21 -4.91
N TYR A 19 -2.06 1.38 -3.87
CA TYR A 19 -1.09 0.30 -3.76
C TYR A 19 -1.55 -0.86 -4.64
N ARG A 20 -1.29 -0.75 -5.94
CA ARG A 20 -1.72 -1.74 -6.93
C ARG A 20 -0.88 -3.00 -6.88
N GLY A 21 -1.54 -4.12 -7.16
CA GLY A 21 -0.95 -5.45 -7.25
C GLY A 21 -2.01 -6.50 -7.53
N GLU A 22 -1.60 -7.75 -7.58
CA GLU A 22 -2.52 -8.88 -7.74
C GLU A 22 -3.15 -9.23 -6.38
N LEU A 23 -4.48 -9.24 -6.32
CA LEU A 23 -5.21 -9.72 -5.14
C LEU A 23 -5.17 -11.26 -5.10
N ILE A 24 -4.45 -11.82 -4.13
CA ILE A 24 -4.25 -13.26 -3.98
C ILE A 24 -4.74 -13.75 -2.62
N SER A 25 -5.13 -15.03 -2.57
CA SER A 25 -5.53 -15.69 -1.33
C SER A 25 -4.32 -15.99 -0.43
N CYS A 26 -4.58 -16.23 0.86
CA CYS A 26 -3.55 -16.68 1.81
C CYS A 26 -2.76 -17.92 1.31
N GLN A 27 -3.43 -18.90 0.70
CA GLN A 27 -2.76 -20.10 0.17
C GLN A 27 -1.77 -19.75 -0.94
N GLU A 28 -2.16 -18.87 -1.87
CA GLU A 28 -1.30 -18.43 -2.97
C GLU A 28 -0.17 -17.53 -2.47
N SER A 29 -0.45 -16.65 -1.52
CA SER A 29 0.56 -15.81 -0.85
C SER A 29 1.65 -16.68 -0.21
N GLN A 30 1.28 -17.70 0.58
CA GLN A 30 2.24 -18.63 1.18
C GLN A 30 3.05 -19.41 0.12
N ARG A 31 2.41 -19.80 -1.00
CA ARG A 31 3.10 -20.47 -2.11
C ARG A 31 4.15 -19.55 -2.72
N ARG A 32 3.81 -18.29 -3.02
CA ARG A 32 4.74 -17.29 -3.59
C ARG A 32 5.83 -16.91 -2.62
N GLN A 33 5.53 -16.74 -1.33
CA GLN A 33 6.53 -16.44 -0.30
C GLN A 33 7.61 -17.53 -0.17
N ARG A 34 7.32 -18.80 -0.48
CA ARG A 34 8.32 -19.86 -0.52
C ARG A 34 9.25 -19.78 -1.74
N LEU A 35 8.77 -19.20 -2.84
CA LEU A 35 9.50 -19.09 -4.11
C LEU A 35 10.25 -17.76 -4.25
N TYR A 36 9.71 -16.69 -3.68
CA TYR A 36 10.23 -15.34 -3.81
C TYR A 36 11.50 -15.13 -2.98
N HIS A 37 12.46 -14.42 -3.56
CA HIS A 37 13.53 -13.80 -2.80
C HIS A 37 12.97 -12.71 -1.89
N ASN A 38 13.67 -12.41 -0.78
CA ASN A 38 13.20 -11.43 0.22
C ASN A 38 12.88 -10.05 -0.37
N SER A 39 13.59 -9.64 -1.43
CA SER A 39 13.33 -8.40 -2.15
C SER A 39 11.94 -8.33 -2.79
N LEU A 40 11.39 -9.46 -3.25
CA LEU A 40 10.05 -9.51 -3.83
C LEU A 40 8.98 -9.58 -2.74
N LYS A 41 9.26 -10.30 -1.63
CA LYS A 41 8.34 -10.41 -0.49
C LYS A 41 8.04 -9.05 0.15
N ALA A 42 8.99 -8.10 0.07
CA ALA A 42 8.81 -6.75 0.58
C ALA A 42 7.67 -5.96 -0.12
N PHE A 43 7.21 -6.43 -1.28
CA PHE A 43 6.09 -5.83 -2.03
C PHE A 43 4.77 -6.59 -1.86
N MET A 44 4.71 -7.53 -0.90
CA MET A 44 3.48 -8.24 -0.55
C MET A 44 2.82 -7.52 0.63
N PHE A 45 1.57 -7.10 0.46
CA PHE A 45 0.79 -6.40 1.47
C PHE A 45 -0.35 -7.29 1.96
N ASP A 46 -0.21 -7.82 3.18
CA ASP A 46 -1.23 -8.66 3.81
C ASP A 46 -2.31 -7.82 4.50
N PHE A 47 -3.57 -8.24 4.35
CA PHE A 47 -4.72 -7.63 5.02
C PHE A 47 -5.87 -8.61 5.27
N ILE A 48 -6.72 -8.35 6.27
CA ILE A 48 -7.91 -9.16 6.54
C ILE A 48 -9.16 -8.56 5.87
N TRP A 49 -9.85 -9.35 5.05
CA TRP A 49 -11.12 -8.96 4.43
C TRP A 49 -12.15 -10.08 4.54
N HIS A 50 -13.33 -9.74 5.08
CA HIS A 50 -14.39 -10.69 5.45
C HIS A 50 -13.90 -11.89 6.28
N GLY A 51 -13.04 -11.63 7.27
CA GLY A 51 -12.48 -12.65 8.16
C GLY A 51 -11.45 -13.58 7.52
N ASN A 52 -11.08 -13.35 6.26
CA ASN A 52 -10.07 -14.12 5.54
C ASN A 52 -8.82 -13.27 5.31
N PHE A 53 -7.66 -13.92 5.31
CA PHE A 53 -6.39 -13.29 4.95
C PHE A 53 -6.25 -13.19 3.43
N TRP A 54 -5.96 -11.98 2.97
CA TRP A 54 -5.69 -11.64 1.59
C TRP A 54 -4.36 -10.92 1.48
N THR A 55 -3.77 -10.96 0.29
CA THR A 55 -2.53 -10.25 0.01
C THR A 55 -2.69 -9.47 -1.30
N ILE A 56 -2.25 -8.22 -1.33
CA ILE A 56 -1.92 -7.53 -2.58
C ILE A 56 -0.46 -7.82 -2.89
N ASP A 57 -0.20 -8.56 -3.96
CA ASP A 57 1.14 -8.88 -4.45
C ASP A 57 1.57 -7.86 -5.52
N ALA A 58 2.41 -6.91 -5.13
CA ALA A 58 2.99 -5.90 -6.00
C ALA A 58 4.44 -6.23 -6.42
N ALA A 59 4.87 -7.50 -6.30
CA ALA A 59 6.24 -7.89 -6.65
C ALA A 59 6.58 -7.65 -8.13
N ARG A 60 5.60 -7.79 -9.03
CA ARG A 60 5.76 -7.47 -10.45
C ARG A 60 5.60 -5.96 -10.65
N ASP A 61 6.60 -5.36 -11.29
CA ASP A 61 6.51 -3.95 -11.70
C ASP A 61 5.46 -3.78 -12.79
N ASP A 62 4.40 -3.03 -12.49
CA ASP A 62 3.35 -2.64 -13.44
C ASP A 62 3.42 -1.15 -13.82
N GLY A 63 4.49 -0.46 -13.41
CA GLY A 63 4.69 0.97 -13.63
C GLY A 63 3.95 1.88 -12.64
N THR A 64 3.18 1.31 -11.70
CA THR A 64 2.52 2.09 -10.65
C THR A 64 3.47 2.38 -9.49
N LEU A 65 3.22 3.49 -8.79
CA LEU A 65 4.13 4.01 -7.77
C LEU A 65 3.85 3.47 -6.36
N GLY A 66 2.70 2.84 -6.12
CA GLY A 66 2.25 2.50 -4.77
C GLY A 66 3.23 1.63 -3.98
N ARG A 67 3.87 0.66 -4.65
CA ARG A 67 4.88 -0.20 -4.01
C ARG A 67 6.19 0.49 -3.63
N LEU A 68 6.37 1.75 -4.03
CA LEU A 68 7.55 2.56 -3.77
C LEU A 68 7.34 3.60 -2.66
N VAL A 69 6.12 3.71 -2.13
CA VAL A 69 5.80 4.62 -1.03
C VAL A 69 6.42 4.05 0.25
N ASN A 70 7.29 4.84 0.89
CA ASN A 70 8.07 4.39 2.04
C ASN A 70 7.30 4.50 3.37
N ASP A 71 7.83 3.81 4.38
CA ASP A 71 7.36 3.92 5.75
C ASP A 71 7.77 5.25 6.39
N ASP A 72 6.83 5.88 7.07
CA ASP A 72 7.11 6.81 8.15
C ASP A 72 6.19 6.47 9.33
N HIS A 73 6.72 5.72 10.29
CA HIS A 73 6.00 5.31 11.49
C HIS A 73 5.69 6.47 12.47
N ILE A 74 6.38 7.62 12.37
CA ILE A 74 6.26 8.72 13.34
C ILE A 74 5.29 9.79 12.83
N LYS A 75 5.49 10.27 11.60
CA LYS A 75 4.77 11.42 11.06
C LYS A 75 4.43 11.26 9.56
N PRO A 76 3.70 10.20 9.20
CA PRO A 76 3.32 9.99 7.81
C PRO A 76 2.41 11.11 7.31
N ASN A 77 2.50 11.44 6.03
CA ASN A 77 1.58 12.40 5.39
C ASN A 77 0.37 11.72 4.73
N CYS A 78 0.39 10.40 4.55
CA CYS A 78 -0.73 9.61 4.04
C CYS A 78 -1.12 8.47 4.99
N LYS A 79 -2.36 7.99 4.84
CA LYS A 79 -2.84 6.76 5.47
C LYS A 79 -3.37 5.78 4.45
N MET A 80 -3.17 4.50 4.72
CA MET A 80 -3.78 3.41 3.94
C MET A 80 -5.26 3.27 4.30
N LYS A 81 -6.10 3.06 3.29
CA LYS A 81 -7.52 2.68 3.46
C LYS A 81 -7.87 1.58 2.47
N ARG A 82 -8.64 0.60 2.93
CA ARG A 82 -9.31 -0.34 2.05
C ARG A 82 -10.58 0.29 1.47
N ILE A 83 -10.66 0.38 0.15
CA ILE A 83 -11.80 0.89 -0.62
C ILE A 83 -12.40 -0.27 -1.41
N LEU A 84 -13.73 -0.38 -1.43
CA LEU A 84 -14.42 -1.40 -2.21
C LEU A 84 -14.83 -0.80 -3.56
N VAL A 85 -14.36 -1.39 -4.65
CA VAL A 85 -14.73 -1.00 -6.03
C VAL A 85 -15.23 -2.26 -6.72
N GLU A 86 -16.47 -2.25 -7.23
CA GLU A 86 -17.10 -3.40 -7.90
C GLU A 86 -17.02 -4.72 -7.10
N GLY A 87 -17.12 -4.62 -5.76
CA GLY A 87 -17.05 -5.78 -4.87
C GLY A 87 -15.64 -6.32 -4.62
N LYS A 88 -14.58 -5.66 -5.13
CA LYS A 88 -13.18 -6.03 -4.88
C LYS A 88 -12.50 -5.01 -3.96
N PRO A 89 -11.67 -5.46 -3.01
CA PRO A 89 -10.93 -4.56 -2.13
C PRO A 89 -9.71 -3.98 -2.86
N HIS A 90 -9.52 -2.67 -2.72
CA HIS A 90 -8.37 -1.91 -3.20
C HIS A 90 -7.72 -1.20 -2.01
N LEU A 91 -6.38 -1.20 -1.95
CA LEU A 91 -5.63 -0.51 -0.91
C LEU A 91 -5.17 0.84 -1.44
N CYS A 92 -5.71 1.91 -0.89
CA CYS A 92 -5.52 3.27 -1.39
C CYS A 92 -4.95 4.20 -0.31
N LEU A 93 -4.00 5.04 -0.71
CA LEU A 93 -3.45 6.10 0.13
C LEU A 93 -4.27 7.38 0.02
N PHE A 94 -4.54 7.96 1.18
CA PHE A 94 -5.22 9.25 1.32
C PHE A 94 -4.41 10.21 2.18
N ALA A 95 -4.39 11.48 1.78
CA ALA A 95 -3.64 12.52 2.48
C ALA A 95 -4.21 12.75 3.90
N LEU A 96 -3.34 12.81 4.91
CA LEU A 96 -3.68 13.11 6.31
C LEU A 96 -3.71 14.61 6.60
N ARG A 97 -2.99 15.38 5.80
CA ARG A 97 -2.86 16.84 5.80
C ARG A 97 -2.69 17.32 4.36
N ASP A 98 -2.59 18.62 4.16
CA ASP A 98 -2.18 19.15 2.86
C ASP A 98 -0.74 18.74 2.56
N ILE A 99 -0.47 18.41 1.30
CA ILE A 99 0.84 17.97 0.78
C ILE A 99 1.19 18.87 -0.40
N ILE A 100 2.35 19.51 -0.35
CA ILE A 100 2.82 20.39 -1.43
C ILE A 100 3.77 19.66 -2.38
N PRO A 101 3.97 20.14 -3.62
CA PRO A 101 4.94 19.59 -4.54
C PRO A 101 6.34 19.49 -3.93
N GLY A 102 7.03 18.38 -4.20
CA GLY A 102 8.37 18.07 -3.69
C GLY A 102 8.38 17.32 -2.35
N GLU A 103 7.27 17.22 -1.63
CA GLU A 103 7.19 16.37 -0.45
C GLU A 103 7.20 14.87 -0.81
N GLU A 104 7.96 14.06 -0.07
CA GLU A 104 7.89 12.60 -0.18
C GLU A 104 6.56 12.10 0.38
N ILE A 105 5.87 11.23 -0.37
CA ILE A 105 4.67 10.53 0.08
C ILE A 105 5.11 9.37 0.97
N THR A 106 4.57 9.33 2.19
CA THR A 106 4.86 8.29 3.18
C THR A 106 3.59 7.84 3.89
N TYR A 107 3.56 6.59 4.35
CA TYR A 107 2.53 6.09 5.25
C TYR A 107 3.14 5.21 6.32
N ASN A 108 2.42 5.02 7.43
CA ASN A 108 2.84 4.05 8.43
C ASN A 108 2.47 2.64 7.93
N TYR A 109 3.46 1.78 7.72
CA TYR A 109 3.28 0.39 7.29
C TYR A 109 2.46 -0.42 8.30
N GLY A 110 2.42 0.06 9.54
CA GLY A 110 1.65 -0.48 10.64
C GLY A 110 2.26 -1.74 11.22
N ASP A 111 1.89 -2.00 12.46
CA ASP A 111 2.00 -3.31 13.09
C ASP A 111 0.77 -4.18 12.74
N GLY A 112 0.76 -5.45 13.16
CA GLY A 112 -0.31 -6.41 12.83
C GLY A 112 -1.73 -6.01 13.25
N ASP A 113 -1.88 -5.06 14.17
CA ASP A 113 -3.17 -4.61 14.73
C ASP A 113 -3.80 -3.43 13.98
N CYS A 114 -3.17 -2.94 12.91
CA CYS A 114 -3.71 -1.80 12.16
C CYS A 114 -5.02 -2.18 11.43
N PRO A 115 -6.08 -1.33 11.40
CA PRO A 115 -7.40 -1.71 10.83
C PRO A 115 -7.43 -2.06 9.34
N TRP A 116 -6.36 -1.72 8.61
CA TRP A 116 -6.17 -2.04 7.20
C TRP A 116 -5.29 -3.28 6.97
N ARG A 117 -4.71 -3.86 8.03
CA ARG A 117 -4.06 -5.18 8.05
C ARG A 117 -5.09 -6.28 8.28
#